data_AF-A0A496QRW4-F1
#
_entry.id   AF-A0A496QRW4-F1
#
_cell.length_a   1.000
_cell.length_b   1.000
_cell.length_c   1.000
_cell.angle_alpha   90.00
_cell.angle_beta   90.00
_cell.angle_gamma   90.00
#
_symmetry.space_group_name_H-M   'P 1'
#
loop_
_entity.id
_entity.type
_entity.pdbx_description
1 polymer ?
#
loop_
_entity_poly.entity_id
_entity_poly.type
_entity_poly.pdbx_seq_one_letter_code
_entity_poly.pdbx_strand_id
1 'polypeptide(L)'
;MKYKRFRRKELFLLFFIFLPIFPGFAQADPAAVIIYSEGFGFSLSRYGEMQEYNLQYDNVIGMELNQGDFISTEESTFLEIQLLPSENILKVAENTSFEITRMGRSGGASLSLTYGKIRAKVSRLVGDEEFQILGQSVIAGVRGTDFGYDIIAAKADEETGALTQVYCFEGEVEVSRVEEERVVETVVLGPDEMVVLWEREPRRPLQKEKVSEEIDNYWERHRFEGELISVEKPEVEEAEEEVPEEKIIVEEELTEEKPKEMKKKFLIAGTGLLATGLLTESIGVVTYFWGDTVFPGASRDTTRTAGSVLMISGGGIIGIALFSFLGALLSGQ
;
A
#
# COMPACT_ATOMS: atom_id res chain seq x y z
N MET A 1 21.19 16.70 -55.28
CA MET A 1 20.52 15.81 -54.32
C MET A 1 19.05 15.69 -54.72
N LYS A 2 18.61 14.56 -55.28
CA LYS A 2 17.24 14.37 -55.79
C LYS A 2 16.36 13.77 -54.69
N TYR A 3 15.47 14.56 -54.09
CA TYR A 3 14.48 14.06 -53.13
C TYR A 3 13.43 13.21 -53.86
N LYS A 4 13.38 11.93 -53.51
CA LYS A 4 12.42 10.96 -54.06
C LYS A 4 11.05 11.23 -53.43
N ARG A 5 10.09 11.66 -54.24
CA ARG A 5 8.74 12.07 -53.83
C ARG A 5 7.96 10.83 -53.34
N PHE A 6 7.90 10.61 -52.03
CA PHE A 6 7.16 9.51 -51.42
C PHE A 6 5.66 9.60 -51.78
N ARG A 7 5.06 8.48 -52.19
CA ARG A 7 3.64 8.45 -52.58
C ARG A 7 2.78 8.50 -51.32
N ARG A 8 1.72 9.33 -51.30
CA ARG A 8 0.80 9.52 -50.15
C ARG A 8 0.30 8.22 -49.49
N LYS A 9 0.25 7.10 -50.21
CA LYS A 9 -0.15 5.78 -49.70
C LYS A 9 0.93 5.06 -48.88
N GLU A 10 2.21 5.34 -49.14
CA GLU A 10 3.35 4.81 -48.38
C GLU A 10 3.56 5.57 -47.05
N LEU A 11 3.11 6.83 -46.98
CA LEU A 11 3.12 7.62 -45.73
C LEU A 11 2.05 7.15 -44.72
N PHE A 12 0.90 6.66 -45.21
CA PHE A 12 -0.18 6.14 -44.37
C PHE A 12 0.17 4.79 -43.70
N LEU A 13 1.00 3.97 -44.36
CA LEU A 13 1.40 2.66 -43.86
C LEU A 13 2.48 2.78 -42.76
N LEU A 14 3.29 3.84 -42.79
CA LEU A 14 4.26 4.18 -41.74
C LEU A 14 3.58 4.76 -40.48
N PHE A 15 2.45 5.44 -40.63
CA PHE A 15 1.69 5.99 -39.50
C PHE A 15 0.98 4.90 -38.67
N PHE A 16 0.60 3.77 -39.28
CA PHE A 16 -0.02 2.64 -38.56
C PHE A 16 0.98 1.72 -37.84
N ILE A 17 2.24 1.68 -38.29
CA ILE A 17 3.31 0.92 -37.61
C ILE A 17 3.89 1.71 -36.42
N PHE A 18 3.71 3.03 -36.41
CA PHE A 18 4.05 3.93 -35.30
C PHE A 18 2.81 4.39 -34.53
N LEU A 19 1.78 3.55 -34.41
CA LEU A 19 0.77 3.77 -33.36
C LEU A 19 1.44 3.36 -32.05
N PRO A 20 1.91 4.30 -31.20
CA PRO A 20 2.43 3.92 -29.90
C PRO A 20 1.30 3.19 -29.17
N ILE A 21 1.53 1.90 -28.88
CA ILE A 21 0.83 1.23 -27.79
C ILE A 21 1.30 1.98 -26.56
N PHE A 22 0.65 3.10 -26.23
CA PHE A 22 0.83 3.72 -24.94
C PHE A 22 0.39 2.66 -23.94
N PRO A 23 1.29 2.10 -23.12
CA PRO A 23 0.82 1.36 -21.97
C PRO A 23 -0.06 2.35 -21.22
N GLY A 24 -1.35 2.07 -21.12
CA GLY A 24 -2.22 2.81 -20.24
C GLY A 24 -1.56 2.72 -18.87
N PHE A 25 -1.05 3.85 -18.37
CA PHE A 25 -0.68 3.94 -16.98
C PHE A 25 -1.99 3.72 -16.23
N ALA A 26 -2.19 2.49 -15.74
CA ALA A 26 -3.23 2.22 -14.78
C ALA A 26 -2.90 3.15 -13.60
N GLN A 27 -3.71 4.20 -13.42
CA GLN A 27 -3.67 4.94 -12.18
C GLN A 27 -4.04 3.94 -11.09
N ALA A 28 -3.15 3.76 -10.13
CA ALA A 28 -3.47 3.00 -8.94
C ALA A 28 -4.63 3.73 -8.24
N ASP A 29 -5.62 2.96 -7.79
CA ASP A 29 -6.71 3.52 -7.01
C ASP A 29 -6.15 4.20 -5.75
N PRO A 30 -6.71 5.35 -5.35
CA PRO A 30 -6.23 6.06 -4.17
C PRO A 30 -6.37 5.18 -2.92
N ALA A 31 -5.35 5.22 -2.07
CA ALA A 31 -5.33 4.47 -0.81
C ALA A 31 -6.17 5.17 0.26
N ALA A 32 -6.22 6.49 0.25
CA ALA A 32 -6.95 7.27 1.25
C ALA A 32 -7.30 8.66 0.73
N VAL A 33 -8.17 9.36 1.44
CA VAL A 33 -8.56 10.75 1.15
C VAL A 33 -8.60 11.57 2.42
N ILE A 34 -8.10 12.80 2.37
CA ILE A 34 -8.24 13.76 3.47
C ILE A 34 -9.70 14.25 3.52
N ILE A 35 -10.39 14.02 4.63
CA ILE A 35 -11.79 14.41 4.85
C ILE A 35 -11.95 15.58 5.83
N TYR A 36 -10.91 15.89 6.60
CA TYR A 36 -10.86 17.06 7.47
C TYR A 36 -9.41 17.53 7.63
N SER A 37 -9.23 18.84 7.81
CA SER A 37 -7.93 19.44 8.08
C SER A 37 -8.08 20.71 8.89
N GLU A 38 -7.25 20.89 9.91
CA GLU A 38 -7.13 22.13 10.69
C GLU A 38 -5.66 22.39 11.04
N GLY A 39 -5.29 23.67 11.22
CA GLY A 39 -3.94 24.05 11.66
C GLY A 39 -3.12 24.86 10.65
N PHE A 40 -1.81 24.64 10.65
CA PHE A 40 -0.85 25.40 9.84
C PHE A 40 -0.53 24.70 8.51
N GLY A 41 -0.14 23.43 8.55
CA GLY A 41 0.40 22.78 7.37
C GLY A 41 0.89 21.36 7.59
N PHE A 42 1.17 20.68 6.48
CA PHE A 42 1.81 19.38 6.48
C PHE A 42 2.66 19.22 5.23
N SER A 43 3.59 18.26 5.29
CA SER A 43 4.35 17.82 4.12
C SER A 43 3.92 16.43 3.69
N LEU A 44 3.90 16.23 2.37
CA LEU A 44 3.67 14.97 1.69
C LEU A 44 4.92 14.64 0.88
N SER A 45 5.55 13.51 1.17
CA SER A 45 6.66 12.96 0.38
C SER A 45 6.15 11.79 -0.44
N ARG A 46 6.20 11.93 -1.77
CA ARG A 46 5.75 10.93 -2.73
C ARG A 46 6.85 10.72 -3.78
N TYR A 47 7.30 9.47 -3.94
CA TYR A 47 8.37 9.10 -4.88
C TYR A 47 9.68 9.91 -4.71
N GLY A 48 9.97 10.34 -3.48
CA GLY A 48 11.15 11.14 -3.15
C GLY A 48 11.01 12.64 -3.42
N GLU A 49 9.85 13.08 -3.89
CA GLU A 49 9.51 14.50 -4.00
C GLU A 49 8.68 14.92 -2.78
N MET A 50 9.14 15.96 -2.08
CA MET A 50 8.44 16.54 -0.94
C MET A 50 7.64 17.76 -1.39
N GLN A 51 6.36 17.77 -1.07
CA GLN A 51 5.45 18.89 -1.27
C GLN A 51 4.92 19.35 0.08
N GLU A 52 4.95 20.67 0.32
CA GLU A 52 4.38 21.30 1.51
C GLU A 52 3.00 21.87 1.17
N TYR A 53 2.06 21.74 2.10
CA TYR A 53 0.71 22.29 2.02
C TYR A 53 0.47 23.20 3.20
N ASN A 54 -0.01 24.41 2.94
CA ASN A 54 -0.36 25.38 3.97
C ASN A 54 -1.87 25.47 4.10
N LEU A 55 -2.42 24.99 5.22
CA LEU A 55 -3.86 24.89 5.45
C LEU A 55 -4.57 26.25 5.58
N GLN A 56 -3.83 27.35 5.67
CA GLN A 56 -4.41 28.69 5.66
C GLN A 56 -4.77 29.16 4.24
N TYR A 57 -4.16 28.56 3.22
CA TYR A 57 -4.31 28.98 1.81
C TYR A 57 -4.74 27.84 0.89
N ASP A 58 -4.35 26.61 1.20
CA ASP A 58 -4.61 25.42 0.40
C ASP A 58 -5.85 24.69 0.92
N ASN A 59 -6.77 24.37 0.01
CA ASN A 59 -7.86 23.45 0.32
C ASN A 59 -7.41 22.02 0.00
N VAL A 60 -7.19 21.22 1.03
CA VAL A 60 -6.69 19.85 0.92
C VAL A 60 -7.78 18.79 1.14
N ILE A 61 -9.01 19.20 1.47
CA ILE A 61 -10.13 18.27 1.61
C ILE A 61 -10.43 17.65 0.23
N GLY A 62 -10.56 16.32 0.19
CA GLY A 62 -10.67 15.55 -1.04
C GLY A 62 -9.33 15.18 -1.68
N MET A 63 -8.21 15.58 -1.09
CA MET A 63 -6.89 15.18 -1.59
C MET A 63 -6.66 13.68 -1.42
N GLU A 64 -6.30 13.04 -2.53
CA GLU A 64 -5.98 11.61 -2.59
C GLU A 64 -4.55 11.31 -2.13
N LEU A 65 -4.45 10.34 -1.24
CA LEU A 65 -3.21 9.77 -0.73
C LEU A 65 -3.04 8.37 -1.30
N ASN A 66 -1.80 8.02 -1.61
CA ASN A 66 -1.42 6.76 -2.23
C ASN A 66 -0.65 5.90 -1.24
N GLN A 67 -0.62 4.60 -1.52
CA GLN A 67 0.29 3.69 -0.83
C GLN A 67 1.75 4.13 -1.07
N GLY A 68 2.55 4.15 0.00
CA GLY A 68 3.93 4.62 0.01
C GLY A 68 4.09 6.12 0.22
N ASP A 69 2.99 6.87 0.38
CA ASP A 69 3.07 8.27 0.77
C ASP A 69 3.50 8.40 2.22
N PHE A 70 4.46 9.30 2.45
CA PHE A 70 4.91 9.69 3.77
C PHE A 70 4.38 11.09 4.10
N ILE A 71 3.67 11.21 5.22
CA ILE A 71 3.00 12.45 5.63
C ILE A 71 3.60 12.90 6.95
N SER A 72 3.90 14.19 7.06
CA SER A 72 4.34 14.81 8.31
C SER A 72 3.55 16.08 8.60
N THR A 73 2.76 16.07 9.67
CA THR A 73 2.00 17.25 10.15
C THR A 73 2.90 18.19 10.94
N GLU A 74 2.64 19.50 10.82
CA GLU A 74 3.31 20.53 11.61
C GLU A 74 2.69 20.67 13.00
N GLU A 75 3.20 21.63 13.79
CA GLU A 75 2.58 22.05 15.05
C GLU A 75 1.13 22.47 14.82
N SER A 76 0.26 22.26 15.82
CA SER A 76 -1.16 22.62 15.78
C SER A 76 -1.94 22.14 14.55
N THR A 77 -1.45 21.11 13.84
CA THR A 77 -2.07 20.60 12.62
C THR A 77 -2.70 19.24 12.84
N PHE A 78 -3.98 19.09 12.50
CA PHE A 78 -4.69 17.83 12.58
C PHE A 78 -5.31 17.50 11.23
N LEU A 79 -5.22 16.22 10.84
CA LEU A 79 -5.83 15.70 9.63
C LEU A 79 -6.77 14.55 10.01
N GLU A 80 -7.90 14.46 9.31
CA GLU A 80 -8.68 13.22 9.29
C GLU A 80 -8.66 12.63 7.90
N ILE A 81 -8.32 11.34 7.85
CA ILE A 81 -8.04 10.62 6.63
C ILE A 81 -8.94 9.39 6.60
N GLN A 82 -9.78 9.30 5.58
CA GLN A 82 -10.57 8.10 5.30
C GLN A 82 -9.74 7.16 4.43
N LEU A 83 -9.59 5.91 4.88
CA LEU A 83 -8.88 4.87 4.15
C LEU A 83 -9.81 4.15 3.18
N LEU A 84 -9.47 4.12 1.91
CA LEU A 84 -10.27 3.52 0.84
C LEU A 84 -9.86 2.05 0.60
N PRO A 85 -10.79 1.16 0.22
CA PRO A 85 -12.22 1.40 -0.05
C PRO A 85 -13.12 1.30 1.20
N SER A 86 -12.56 1.46 2.41
CA SER A 86 -13.31 1.32 3.66
C SER A 86 -13.87 2.65 4.19
N GLU A 87 -14.58 2.55 5.31
CA GLU A 87 -15.00 3.68 6.13
C GLU A 87 -14.07 3.88 7.35
N ASN A 88 -12.89 3.25 7.36
CA ASN A 88 -11.92 3.43 8.43
C ASN A 88 -11.38 4.86 8.41
N ILE A 89 -11.36 5.51 9.57
CA ILE A 89 -10.89 6.90 9.70
C ILE A 89 -9.67 6.95 10.61
N LEU A 90 -8.66 7.67 10.17
CA LEU A 90 -7.51 8.06 10.98
C LEU A 90 -7.63 9.53 11.35
N LYS A 91 -7.47 9.88 12.63
CA LYS A 91 -7.15 11.24 13.06
C LYS A 91 -5.67 11.31 13.39
N VAL A 92 -4.96 12.13 12.63
CA VAL A 92 -3.52 12.35 12.74
C VAL A 92 -3.32 13.66 13.52
N ALA A 93 -2.59 13.58 14.62
CA ALA A 93 -2.30 14.74 15.46
C ALA A 93 -1.21 15.63 14.86
N GLU A 94 -0.94 16.75 15.54
CA GLU A 94 0.20 17.61 15.27
C GLU A 94 1.54 16.87 15.41
N ASN A 95 2.58 17.37 14.76
CA ASN A 95 3.95 16.83 14.84
C ASN A 95 3.99 15.31 14.65
N THR A 96 3.23 14.79 13.69
CA THR A 96 3.07 13.35 13.46
C THR A 96 3.55 12.97 12.09
N SER A 97 4.41 11.95 12.02
CA SER A 97 5.00 11.43 10.79
C SER A 97 4.66 9.95 10.61
N PHE A 98 3.99 9.61 9.52
CA PHE A 98 3.56 8.24 9.23
C PHE A 98 3.54 7.93 7.72
N GLU A 99 3.49 6.65 7.39
CA GLU A 99 3.44 6.13 6.02
C GLU A 99 2.29 5.14 5.84
N ILE A 100 1.59 5.21 4.70
CA ILE A 100 0.63 4.19 4.28
C ILE A 100 1.35 3.06 3.57
N THR A 101 1.82 2.06 4.32
CA THR A 101 2.69 1.00 3.78
C THR A 101 1.96 -0.02 2.91
N ARG A 102 0.73 -0.40 3.27
CA ARG A 102 -0.07 -1.40 2.54
C ARG A 102 -1.56 -1.12 2.68
N MET A 103 -2.28 -1.30 1.59
CA MET A 103 -3.74 -1.31 1.57
C MET A 103 -4.27 -2.70 1.23
N GLY A 104 -5.28 -3.12 1.98
CA GLY A 104 -6.08 -4.31 1.72
C GLY A 104 -7.18 -4.01 0.69
N ARG A 105 -7.73 -5.05 0.08
CA ARG A 105 -8.73 -4.89 -0.99
C ARG A 105 -10.11 -4.54 -0.45
N SER A 106 -10.37 -4.85 0.82
CA SER A 106 -11.70 -4.75 1.44
C SER A 106 -11.67 -3.97 2.76
N GLY A 107 -10.63 -3.16 2.97
CA GLY A 107 -10.50 -2.29 4.14
C GLY A 107 -9.42 -2.65 5.15
N GLY A 108 -8.64 -3.71 4.93
CA GLY A 108 -7.38 -3.88 5.67
C GLY A 108 -6.41 -2.73 5.36
N ALA A 109 -5.56 -2.39 6.32
CA ALA A 109 -4.54 -1.36 6.14
C ALA A 109 -3.34 -1.59 7.05
N SER A 110 -2.17 -1.21 6.59
CA SER A 110 -0.92 -1.28 7.34
C SER A 110 -0.27 0.10 7.32
N LEU A 111 -0.14 0.71 8.48
CA LEU A 111 0.39 2.06 8.64
C LEU A 111 1.69 1.98 9.44
N SER A 112 2.73 2.69 9.01
CA SER A 112 3.96 2.80 9.78
C SER A 112 4.01 4.17 10.46
N LEU A 113 3.96 4.22 11.78
CA LEU A 113 4.10 5.44 12.56
C LEU A 113 5.56 5.59 12.98
N THR A 114 6.17 6.71 12.61
CA THR A 114 7.56 7.04 13.00
C THR A 114 7.59 7.85 14.29
N TYR A 115 6.71 8.84 14.39
CA TYR A 115 6.64 9.77 15.53
C TYR A 115 5.27 10.45 15.56
N GLY A 116 4.79 10.84 16.74
CA GLY A 116 3.55 11.58 16.94
C GLY A 116 2.41 10.72 17.49
N LYS A 117 1.16 11.08 17.17
CA LYS A 117 -0.05 10.44 17.70
C LYS A 117 -1.07 10.21 16.59
N ILE A 118 -1.62 8.99 16.54
CA ILE A 118 -2.72 8.64 15.63
C ILE A 118 -3.83 7.99 16.45
N ARG A 119 -5.08 8.40 16.20
CA ARG A 119 -6.28 7.68 16.64
C ARG A 119 -6.97 7.10 15.42
N ALA A 120 -7.35 5.84 15.48
CA ALA A 120 -8.02 5.15 14.38
C ALA A 120 -9.38 4.62 14.84
N LYS A 121 -10.41 4.91 14.05
CA LYS A 121 -11.71 4.26 14.11
C LYS A 121 -11.82 3.28 12.96
N VAL A 122 -11.72 2.01 13.28
CA VAL A 122 -11.70 0.92 12.30
C VAL A 122 -13.05 0.24 12.32
N SER A 123 -13.72 0.19 11.17
CA SER A 123 -14.94 -0.60 10.98
C SER A 123 -14.63 -2.09 11.09
N ARG A 124 -15.64 -2.89 11.43
CA ARG A 124 -15.48 -4.34 11.58
C ARG A 124 -15.00 -4.96 10.26
N LEU A 125 -13.78 -5.49 10.25
CA LEU A 125 -13.21 -6.14 9.07
C LEU A 125 -13.87 -7.50 8.82
N VAL A 126 -14.00 -7.86 7.54
CA VAL A 126 -14.59 -9.13 7.06
C VAL A 126 -13.49 -10.00 6.46
N GLY A 127 -13.61 -11.33 6.60
CA GLY A 127 -12.62 -12.28 6.08
C GLY A 127 -11.28 -12.20 6.81
N ASP A 128 -10.19 -12.30 6.03
CA ASP A 128 -8.79 -12.29 6.48
C ASP A 128 -8.13 -10.91 6.35
N GLU A 129 -8.93 -9.85 6.27
CA GLU A 129 -8.42 -8.48 6.26
C GLU A 129 -7.91 -8.08 7.65
N GLU A 130 -6.76 -7.43 7.67
CA GLU A 130 -6.07 -7.00 8.89
C GLU A 130 -5.84 -5.49 8.84
N PHE A 131 -6.10 -4.83 9.96
CA PHE A 131 -5.72 -3.44 10.19
C PHE A 131 -4.65 -3.39 11.26
N GLN A 132 -3.53 -2.73 10.97
CA GLN A 132 -2.44 -2.58 11.93
C GLN A 132 -1.72 -1.24 11.81
N ILE A 133 -1.27 -0.74 12.95
CA ILE A 133 -0.30 0.35 13.05
C ILE A 133 1.00 -0.24 13.59
N LEU A 134 2.08 -0.05 12.84
CA LEU A 134 3.43 -0.49 13.16
C LEU A 134 4.23 0.69 13.71
N GLY A 135 4.80 0.53 14.89
CA GLY A 135 5.94 1.31 15.35
C GLY A 135 7.24 0.50 15.26
N GLN A 136 8.32 1.09 15.77
CA GLN A 136 9.65 0.46 15.73
C GLN A 136 9.74 -0.86 16.50
N SER A 137 9.04 -0.98 17.63
CA SER A 137 9.13 -2.13 18.55
C SER A 137 7.78 -2.74 18.92
N VAL A 138 6.68 -2.17 18.45
CA VAL A 138 5.32 -2.58 18.77
C VAL A 138 4.45 -2.53 17.52
N ILE A 139 3.56 -3.50 17.39
CA ILE A 139 2.52 -3.56 16.38
C ILE A 139 1.19 -3.60 17.11
N ALA A 140 0.27 -2.72 16.73
CA ALA A 140 -1.12 -2.75 17.19
C ALA A 140 -2.01 -3.23 16.06
N GLY A 141 -2.55 -4.45 16.17
CA GLY A 141 -3.50 -5.04 15.24
C GLY A 141 -4.93 -4.97 15.80
N VAL A 142 -5.91 -4.67 14.95
CA VAL A 142 -7.31 -4.54 15.39
C VAL A 142 -8.30 -5.14 14.40
N ARG A 143 -9.50 -5.40 14.90
CA ARG A 143 -10.66 -5.81 14.10
C ARG A 143 -11.95 -5.16 14.61
N GLY A 144 -12.23 -3.95 14.12
CA GLY A 144 -13.44 -3.21 14.51
C GLY A 144 -13.29 -2.53 15.87
N THR A 145 -12.45 -1.49 15.95
CA THR A 145 -11.95 -0.93 17.21
C THR A 145 -11.73 0.58 17.07
N ASP A 146 -11.96 1.34 18.14
CA ASP A 146 -11.51 2.72 18.33
C ASP A 146 -10.30 2.72 19.27
N PHE A 147 -9.12 3.02 18.74
CA PHE A 147 -7.86 2.93 19.48
C PHE A 147 -6.90 4.04 19.08
N GLY A 148 -5.89 4.28 19.89
CA GLY A 148 -4.80 5.20 19.57
C GLY A 148 -3.43 4.58 19.75
N TYR A 149 -2.48 5.18 19.05
CA TYR A 149 -1.07 4.80 19.02
C TYR A 149 -0.22 6.07 19.03
N ASP A 150 0.63 6.19 20.05
CA ASP A 150 1.55 7.30 20.23
C ASP A 150 3.00 6.83 20.23
N ILE A 151 3.88 7.59 19.56
CA ILE A 151 5.34 7.48 19.67
C ILE A 151 5.86 8.90 19.90
N ILE A 152 6.18 9.24 21.15
CA ILE A 152 6.60 10.59 21.52
C ILE A 152 7.96 10.56 22.22
N ALA A 153 8.70 11.67 22.10
CA ALA A 153 9.93 11.82 22.86
C ALA A 153 9.58 12.09 24.32
N ALA A 154 10.14 11.29 25.23
CA ALA A 154 9.99 11.58 26.65
C ALA A 154 10.75 12.85 27.02
N LYS A 155 10.08 13.77 27.72
CA LYS A 155 10.73 14.98 28.23
C LYS A 155 11.74 14.61 29.30
N ALA A 156 12.92 15.21 29.16
CA ALA A 156 14.07 15.04 30.03
C ALA A 156 13.72 15.42 31.47
N ASP A 157 13.60 14.41 32.33
CA ASP A 157 13.98 14.49 33.74
C ASP A 157 14.34 13.11 34.33
N GLU A 158 13.87 11.98 33.79
CA GLU A 158 14.31 10.65 34.28
C GLU A 158 14.67 9.61 33.19
N GLU A 159 14.15 9.72 31.96
CA GLU A 159 14.46 8.76 30.88
C GLU A 159 14.65 9.44 29.53
N THR A 160 15.74 9.08 28.84
CA THR A 160 16.03 9.52 27.47
C THR A 160 15.63 8.39 26.53
N GLY A 161 14.58 8.57 25.72
CA GLY A 161 14.12 7.57 24.75
C GLY A 161 12.76 7.88 24.15
N ALA A 162 12.33 7.08 23.17
CA ALA A 162 10.97 7.12 22.69
C ALA A 162 10.03 6.41 23.67
N LEU A 163 8.90 7.06 23.95
CA LEU A 163 7.76 6.52 24.70
C LEU A 163 6.71 6.07 23.69
N THR A 164 6.43 4.78 23.67
CA THR A 164 5.35 4.18 22.87
C THR A 164 4.15 3.90 23.76
N GLN A 165 2.97 4.35 23.35
CA GLN A 165 1.72 4.10 24.07
C GLN A 165 0.68 3.57 23.08
N VAL A 166 0.01 2.49 23.44
CA VAL A 166 -1.13 1.95 22.68
C VAL A 166 -2.30 1.82 23.64
N TYR A 167 -3.46 2.34 23.27
CA TYR A 167 -4.63 2.42 24.14
C TYR A 167 -5.92 2.17 23.37
N CYS A 168 -6.89 1.54 24.03
CA CYS A 168 -8.16 1.14 23.42
C CYS A 168 -9.32 1.89 24.07
N PHE A 169 -10.12 2.60 23.25
CA PHE A 169 -11.34 3.28 23.70
C PHE A 169 -12.57 2.37 23.58
N GLU A 170 -12.66 1.62 22.49
CA GLU A 170 -13.77 0.70 22.21
C GLU A 170 -13.28 -0.49 21.40
N GLY A 171 -13.76 -1.70 21.71
CA GLY A 171 -13.38 -2.93 21.02
C GLY A 171 -12.16 -3.61 21.65
N GLU A 172 -11.35 -4.26 20.82
CA GLU A 172 -10.15 -4.98 21.25
C GLU A 172 -8.95 -4.62 20.37
N VAL A 173 -7.77 -4.48 20.99
CA VAL A 173 -6.49 -4.24 20.30
C VAL A 173 -5.50 -5.33 20.66
N GLU A 174 -4.97 -6.02 19.66
CA GLU A 174 -3.83 -6.92 19.85
C GLU A 174 -2.53 -6.12 19.75
N VAL A 175 -1.80 -6.03 20.86
CA VAL A 175 -0.52 -5.33 20.95
C VAL A 175 0.60 -6.34 21.03
N SER A 176 1.41 -6.39 19.98
CA SER A 176 2.53 -7.32 19.83
C SER A 176 3.86 -6.57 19.91
N ARG A 177 4.74 -6.96 20.83
CA ARG A 177 6.13 -6.49 20.86
C ARG A 177 6.94 -7.24 19.80
N VAL A 178 7.67 -6.50 18.98
CA VAL A 178 8.53 -7.03 17.93
C VAL A 178 9.99 -6.72 18.25
N GLU A 179 10.82 -7.76 18.19
CA GLU A 179 12.28 -7.65 18.30
C GLU A 179 12.93 -8.48 17.19
N GLU A 180 13.93 -7.94 16.50
CA GLU A 180 14.63 -8.63 15.39
C GLU A 180 13.65 -9.28 14.40
N GLU A 181 12.59 -8.55 14.05
CA GLU A 181 11.50 -8.98 13.13
C GLU A 181 10.67 -10.18 13.62
N ARG A 182 10.72 -10.49 14.92
CA ARG A 182 9.92 -11.55 15.53
C ARG A 182 9.00 -11.00 16.60
N VAL A 183 7.76 -11.49 16.62
CA VAL A 183 6.85 -11.26 17.73
C VAL A 183 7.37 -12.00 18.95
N VAL A 184 7.67 -11.26 20.02
CA VAL A 184 8.19 -11.81 21.27
C VAL A 184 7.08 -12.03 22.28
N GLU A 185 6.14 -11.09 22.33
CA GLU A 185 5.06 -11.05 23.31
C GLU A 185 3.85 -10.35 22.71
N THR A 186 2.66 -10.81 23.08
CA THR A 186 1.39 -10.26 22.63
C THR A 186 0.44 -10.11 23.81
N VAL A 187 -0.27 -8.99 23.88
CA VAL A 187 -1.33 -8.72 24.86
C VAL A 187 -2.54 -8.13 24.14
N VAL A 188 -3.74 -8.52 24.55
CA VAL A 188 -4.99 -7.97 24.01
C VAL A 188 -5.54 -6.92 24.97
N LEU A 189 -5.75 -5.69 24.51
CA LEU A 189 -6.34 -4.59 25.27
C LEU A 189 -7.84 -4.49 25.00
N GLY A 190 -8.63 -4.43 26.07
CA GLY A 190 -10.03 -4.05 26.03
C GLY A 190 -10.24 -2.55 26.23
N PRO A 191 -11.50 -2.08 26.31
CA PRO A 191 -11.81 -0.68 26.55
C PRO A 191 -11.18 -0.16 27.85
N ASP A 192 -10.65 1.06 27.82
CA ASP A 192 -9.98 1.73 28.95
C ASP A 192 -8.68 1.03 29.42
N GLU A 193 -8.11 0.16 28.58
CA GLU A 193 -6.79 -0.43 28.78
C GLU A 193 -5.75 0.17 27.83
N MET A 194 -4.52 0.33 28.34
CA MET A 194 -3.35 0.77 27.59
C MET A 194 -2.11 -0.04 27.93
N VAL A 195 -1.12 0.04 27.06
CA VAL A 195 0.25 -0.44 27.32
C VAL A 195 1.22 0.69 27.05
N VAL A 196 2.19 0.84 27.93
CA VAL A 196 3.24 1.84 27.85
C VAL A 196 4.59 1.14 27.74
N LEU A 197 5.41 1.56 26.79
CA LEU A 197 6.76 1.06 26.61
C LEU A 197 7.76 2.18 26.42
N TRP A 198 8.88 2.04 27.12
CA TRP A 198 10.04 2.88 26.96
C TRP A 198 11.09 2.13 26.14
N GLU A 199 11.61 2.75 25.09
CA GLU A 199 12.57 2.12 24.17
C GLU A 199 13.82 1.57 24.89
N ARG A 200 14.23 2.19 26.00
CA ARG A 200 15.44 1.81 26.75
C ARG A 200 15.18 1.00 28.02
N GLU A 201 13.93 0.73 28.35
CA GLU A 201 13.65 -0.07 29.54
C GLU A 201 14.09 -1.52 29.36
N PRO A 202 14.61 -2.17 30.42
CA PRO A 202 14.92 -3.60 30.38
C PRO A 202 13.65 -4.37 30.01
N ARG A 203 13.80 -5.43 29.20
CA ARG A 203 12.70 -6.29 28.73
C ARG A 203 11.78 -6.72 29.88
N ARG A 204 10.72 -5.95 30.11
CA ARG A 204 9.62 -6.26 31.01
C ARG A 204 8.45 -6.79 30.20
N PRO A 205 7.68 -7.75 30.72
CA PRO A 205 6.42 -8.14 30.11
C PRO A 205 5.55 -6.92 29.83
N LEU A 206 4.76 -6.96 28.75
CA LEU A 206 3.76 -5.93 28.47
C LEU A 206 2.77 -5.87 29.63
N GLN A 207 2.73 -4.74 30.32
CA GLN A 207 1.78 -4.53 31.42
C GLN A 207 0.63 -3.68 30.92
N LYS A 208 -0.57 -4.16 31.21
CA LYS A 208 -1.79 -3.39 31.00
C LYS A 208 -1.94 -2.38 32.12
N GLU A 209 -2.25 -1.16 31.73
CA GLU A 209 -2.58 -0.06 32.63
C GLU A 209 -3.90 0.56 32.18
N LYS A 210 -4.48 1.40 33.03
CA LYS A 210 -5.67 2.16 32.64
C LYS A 210 -5.28 3.29 31.70
N VAL A 211 -6.10 3.64 30.71
CA VAL A 211 -5.88 4.85 29.89
C VAL A 211 -5.73 6.06 30.81
N SER A 212 -4.71 6.88 30.54
CA SER A 212 -4.41 8.04 31.38
C SER A 212 -5.41 9.17 31.11
N GLU A 213 -5.71 9.95 32.15
CA GLU A 213 -6.60 11.12 32.00
C GLU A 213 -6.04 12.15 30.99
N GLU A 214 -4.72 12.21 30.82
CA GLU A 214 -4.11 13.08 29.81
C GLU A 214 -4.50 12.67 28.39
N ILE A 215 -4.49 11.37 28.08
CA ILE A 215 -4.88 10.83 26.78
C ILE A 215 -6.37 11.07 26.54
N ASP A 216 -7.22 10.79 27.52
CA ASP A 216 -8.67 11.04 27.41
C ASP A 216 -8.95 12.51 27.14
N ASN A 217 -8.41 13.41 27.97
CA ASN A 217 -8.59 14.86 27.81
C ASN A 217 -8.00 15.39 26.49
N TYR A 218 -6.95 14.75 25.97
CA TYR A 218 -6.38 15.12 24.68
C TYR A 218 -7.38 14.81 23.56
N TRP A 219 -7.90 13.58 23.49
CA TRP A 219 -8.80 13.18 22.42
C TRP A 219 -10.24 13.66 22.58
N GLU A 220 -10.66 14.02 23.80
CA GLU A 220 -11.93 14.72 24.01
C GLU A 220 -11.94 16.12 23.42
N ARG A 221 -10.79 16.81 23.38
CA ARG A 221 -10.63 18.13 22.76
C ARG A 221 -10.45 18.05 21.24
N HIS A 222 -9.89 16.96 20.75
CA HIS A 222 -9.63 16.73 19.32
C HIS A 222 -10.47 15.57 18.81
N ARG A 223 -11.80 15.72 18.85
CA ARG A 223 -12.74 14.68 18.37
C ARG A 223 -12.70 14.60 16.84
N PHE A 224 -13.26 13.52 16.30
CA PHE A 224 -13.47 13.40 14.85
C PHE A 224 -14.53 14.41 14.40
N GLU A 225 -14.23 15.15 13.33
CA GLU A 225 -15.07 16.21 12.76
C GLU A 225 -15.39 15.99 11.27
N GLY A 226 -14.61 15.16 10.57
CA GLY A 226 -14.75 14.90 9.15
C GLY A 226 -16.01 14.12 8.79
N GLU A 227 -16.56 14.44 7.62
CA GLU A 227 -17.67 13.69 7.03
C GLU A 227 -17.11 12.60 6.09
N LEU A 228 -17.63 11.37 6.24
CA LEU A 228 -17.23 10.26 5.38
C LEU A 228 -17.64 10.52 3.93
N ILE A 229 -16.71 10.26 3.02
CA ILE A 229 -17.01 10.18 1.59
C ILE A 229 -17.64 8.81 1.33
N SER A 230 -18.80 8.84 0.69
CA SER A 230 -19.49 7.63 0.25
C SER A 230 -18.62 6.90 -0.75
N VAL A 231 -18.06 5.76 -0.36
CA VAL A 231 -17.44 4.84 -1.29
C VAL A 231 -18.58 4.12 -2.00
N GLU A 232 -18.75 4.34 -3.32
CA GLU A 232 -19.59 3.47 -4.13
C GLU A 232 -18.97 2.08 -4.06
N LYS A 233 -19.48 1.26 -3.13
CA LYS A 233 -19.11 -0.13 -3.00
C LYS A 233 -19.36 -0.73 -4.39
N PRO A 234 -18.35 -1.31 -5.06
CA PRO A 234 -18.59 -1.92 -6.35
C PRO A 234 -19.72 -2.92 -6.13
N GLU A 235 -20.83 -2.72 -6.85
CA GLU A 235 -21.86 -3.74 -6.98
C GLU A 235 -21.10 -4.97 -7.46
N VAL A 236 -20.79 -5.86 -6.52
CA VAL A 236 -20.56 -7.23 -6.86
C VAL A 236 -21.88 -7.61 -7.49
N GLU A 237 -21.93 -7.65 -8.82
CA GLU A 237 -22.91 -8.44 -9.52
C GLU A 237 -22.76 -9.83 -8.90
N GLU A 238 -23.53 -10.09 -7.85
CA GLU A 238 -23.99 -11.41 -7.51
C GLU A 238 -24.66 -11.87 -8.80
N ALA A 239 -23.86 -12.44 -9.68
CA ALA A 239 -24.35 -13.38 -10.64
C ALA A 239 -25.06 -14.42 -9.79
N GLU A 240 -26.37 -14.26 -9.65
CA GLU A 240 -27.30 -15.32 -9.35
C GLU A 240 -27.00 -16.40 -10.38
N GLU A 241 -26.03 -17.27 -10.07
CA GLU A 241 -26.03 -18.62 -10.57
C GLU A 241 -27.34 -19.20 -10.03
N GLU A 242 -28.41 -19.07 -10.82
CA GLU A 242 -29.57 -19.93 -10.73
C GLU A 242 -29.05 -21.36 -10.88
N VAL A 243 -28.68 -21.96 -9.75
CA VAL A 243 -28.41 -23.38 -9.65
C VAL A 243 -29.73 -24.05 -10.03
N PRO A 244 -29.80 -24.78 -11.17
CA PRO A 244 -31.00 -25.53 -11.49
C PRO A 244 -31.21 -26.54 -10.36
N GLU A 245 -32.43 -26.61 -9.83
CA GLU A 245 -32.84 -27.66 -8.89
C GLU A 245 -32.66 -29.03 -9.55
N GLU A 246 -31.45 -29.59 -9.50
CA GLU A 246 -31.18 -30.95 -9.90
C GLU A 246 -31.20 -31.85 -8.65
N LYS A 247 -32.01 -32.89 -8.78
CA LYS A 247 -32.43 -33.81 -7.74
C LYS A 247 -31.26 -34.34 -6.94
N ILE A 248 -31.46 -34.31 -5.63
CA ILE A 248 -30.69 -35.03 -4.60
C ILE A 248 -30.49 -36.48 -5.04
N ILE A 249 -29.27 -36.82 -5.44
CA ILE A 249 -28.74 -38.18 -5.44
C ILE A 249 -27.59 -38.20 -4.43
N VAL A 250 -27.65 -39.22 -3.59
CA VAL A 250 -26.83 -39.51 -2.42
C VAL A 250 -25.38 -39.84 -2.80
N GLU A 251 -24.44 -39.14 -2.15
CA GLU A 251 -23.12 -39.60 -1.64
C GLU A 251 -22.14 -40.29 -2.62
N GLU A 252 -21.08 -39.57 -3.06
CA GLU A 252 -19.69 -40.09 -3.11
C GLU A 252 -18.62 -39.01 -3.46
N GLU A 253 -17.48 -39.11 -2.76
CA GLU A 253 -16.13 -38.56 -2.99
C GLU A 253 -15.87 -37.07 -3.32
N LEU A 254 -15.25 -36.39 -2.33
CA LEU A 254 -14.57 -35.11 -2.47
C LEU A 254 -13.29 -35.28 -3.32
N THR A 255 -13.37 -35.06 -4.63
CA THR A 255 -12.20 -35.13 -5.53
C THR A 255 -11.32 -33.88 -5.48
N GLU A 256 -10.02 -34.11 -5.23
CA GLU A 256 -8.83 -33.26 -5.23
C GLU A 256 -8.53 -32.43 -6.52
N GLU A 257 -9.51 -31.84 -7.21
CA GLU A 257 -9.23 -31.23 -8.53
C GLU A 257 -8.84 -29.74 -8.53
N LYS A 258 -9.19 -28.94 -7.51
CA LYS A 258 -8.87 -27.49 -7.48
C LYS A 258 -7.37 -27.12 -7.57
N PRO A 259 -6.40 -27.84 -6.98
CA PRO A 259 -4.98 -27.42 -7.04
C PRO A 259 -4.32 -27.65 -8.41
N LYS A 260 -4.88 -28.50 -9.28
CA LYS A 260 -4.28 -28.80 -10.60
C LYS A 260 -4.58 -27.70 -11.64
N GLU A 261 -5.73 -27.04 -11.54
CA GLU A 261 -6.13 -26.01 -12.50
C GLU A 261 -5.38 -24.69 -12.30
N MET A 262 -5.13 -24.30 -11.04
CA MET A 262 -4.29 -23.13 -10.72
C MET A 262 -2.85 -23.31 -11.18
N LYS A 263 -2.25 -24.50 -10.97
CA LYS A 263 -0.89 -24.80 -11.45
C LYS A 263 -0.75 -24.63 -12.97
N LYS A 264 -1.76 -25.04 -13.74
CA LYS A 264 -1.77 -24.88 -15.20
C LYS A 264 -1.82 -23.41 -15.62
N LYS A 265 -2.61 -22.57 -14.93
CA LYS A 265 -2.73 -21.14 -15.21
C LYS A 265 -1.43 -20.38 -14.92
N PHE A 266 -0.77 -20.67 -13.78
CA PHE A 266 0.53 -20.06 -13.44
C PHE A 266 1.66 -20.49 -14.39
N LEU A 267 1.69 -21.75 -14.82
CA LEU A 267 2.70 -22.25 -15.74
C LEU A 267 2.59 -21.60 -17.14
N ILE A 268 1.36 -21.40 -17.63
CA ILE A 268 1.10 -20.75 -18.93
C ILE A 268 1.49 -19.26 -18.88
N ALA A 269 1.15 -18.57 -17.79
CA ALA A 269 1.53 -17.16 -17.61
C ALA A 269 3.06 -16.97 -17.52
N GLY A 270 3.74 -17.80 -16.72
CA GLY A 270 5.21 -17.74 -16.55
C GLY A 270 5.98 -18.02 -17.84
N THR A 271 5.53 -18.98 -18.65
CA THR A 271 6.17 -19.29 -19.95
C THR A 271 6.01 -18.17 -20.97
N GLY A 272 4.84 -17.53 -21.02
CA GLY A 272 4.60 -16.35 -21.86
C GLY A 272 5.53 -15.19 -21.51
N LEU A 273 5.60 -14.84 -20.22
CA LEU A 273 6.45 -13.75 -19.75
C LEU A 273 7.94 -14.03 -20.00
N LEU A 274 8.41 -15.26 -19.79
CA LEU A 274 9.81 -15.62 -20.04
C LEU A 274 10.19 -15.47 -21.51
N ALA A 275 9.32 -15.89 -22.44
CA ALA A 275 9.56 -15.73 -23.88
C ALA A 275 9.61 -14.24 -24.27
N THR A 276 8.69 -13.42 -23.76
CA THR A 276 8.67 -11.97 -24.01
C THR A 276 9.90 -11.28 -23.45
N GLY A 277 10.34 -11.63 -22.23
CA GLY A 277 11.53 -11.08 -21.62
C GLY A 277 12.79 -11.37 -22.44
N LEU A 278 12.99 -12.63 -22.84
CA LEU A 278 14.14 -13.03 -23.67
C LEU A 278 14.17 -12.35 -25.04
N LEU A 279 13.01 -12.19 -25.69
CA LEU A 279 12.92 -11.46 -26.95
C LEU A 279 13.27 -9.97 -26.77
N THR A 280 12.73 -9.35 -25.72
CA THR A 280 12.96 -7.93 -25.42
C THR A 280 14.43 -7.66 -25.12
N GLU A 281 15.07 -8.52 -24.33
CA GLU A 281 16.50 -8.43 -24.05
C GLU A 281 17.36 -8.63 -25.31
N SER A 282 17.02 -9.64 -26.13
CA SER A 282 17.72 -9.91 -27.39
C SER A 282 17.65 -8.71 -28.35
N ILE A 283 16.49 -8.08 -28.46
CA ILE A 283 16.31 -6.84 -29.25
C ILE A 283 17.12 -5.70 -28.64
N GLY A 284 17.15 -5.59 -27.30
CA GLY A 284 17.96 -4.61 -26.59
C GLY A 284 19.46 -4.74 -26.88
N VAL A 285 20.00 -5.95 -26.83
CA VAL A 285 21.41 -6.24 -27.15
C VAL A 285 21.74 -5.87 -28.60
N VAL A 286 20.89 -6.29 -29.56
CA VAL A 286 21.10 -5.97 -30.98
C VAL A 286 21.07 -4.45 -31.21
N THR A 287 20.11 -3.76 -30.58
CA THR A 287 19.97 -2.30 -30.70
C THR A 287 21.15 -1.58 -30.05
N TYR A 288 21.68 -2.09 -28.94
CA TYR A 288 22.81 -1.49 -28.23
C TYR A 288 24.12 -1.57 -29.02
N PHE A 289 24.42 -2.74 -29.62
CA PHE A 289 25.69 -2.99 -30.31
C PHE A 289 25.68 -2.65 -31.79
N TRP A 290 24.55 -2.82 -32.47
CA TRP A 290 24.42 -2.65 -33.93
C TRP A 290 23.29 -1.70 -34.34
N GLY A 291 22.73 -0.92 -33.41
CA GLY A 291 21.60 -0.05 -33.71
C GLY A 291 21.86 0.97 -34.81
N ASP A 292 23.10 1.43 -35.00
CA ASP A 292 23.47 2.33 -36.11
C ASP A 292 23.42 1.65 -37.49
N THR A 293 23.63 0.33 -37.52
CA THR A 293 23.55 -0.51 -38.72
C THR A 293 22.11 -0.94 -39.00
N VAL A 294 21.35 -1.27 -37.96
CA VAL A 294 19.95 -1.71 -38.05
C VAL A 294 19.01 -0.53 -38.33
N PHE A 295 19.31 0.65 -37.78
CA PHE A 295 18.52 1.88 -37.91
C PHE A 295 19.36 3.01 -38.54
N PRO A 296 19.61 2.95 -39.86
CA PRO A 296 20.43 3.93 -40.55
C PRO A 296 19.80 5.33 -40.42
N GLY A 297 20.56 6.25 -39.81
CA GLY A 297 20.12 7.63 -39.53
C GLY A 297 19.83 7.91 -38.06
N ALA A 298 19.78 6.90 -37.20
CA ALA A 298 19.76 7.09 -35.76
C ALA A 298 21.17 7.41 -35.25
N SER A 299 21.27 8.34 -34.28
CA SER A 299 22.55 8.60 -33.63
C SER A 299 22.95 7.41 -32.75
N ARG A 300 24.26 7.14 -32.66
CA ARG A 300 24.81 6.02 -31.89
C ARG A 300 24.45 6.11 -30.39
N ASP A 301 24.29 7.32 -29.88
CA ASP A 301 23.90 7.54 -28.49
C ASP A 301 22.42 7.20 -28.28
N THR A 302 21.55 7.61 -29.22
CA THR A 302 20.12 7.26 -29.17
C THR A 302 19.90 5.75 -29.20
N THR A 303 20.61 5.02 -30.06
CA THR A 303 20.46 3.57 -30.16
C THR A 303 21.02 2.84 -28.94
N ARG A 304 22.09 3.35 -28.33
CA ARG A 304 22.62 2.81 -27.07
C ARG A 304 21.66 3.02 -25.92
N THR A 305 21.12 4.22 -25.75
CA THR A 305 20.15 4.49 -24.69
C THR A 305 18.91 3.61 -24.85
N ALA A 306 18.37 3.50 -26.07
CA ALA A 306 17.23 2.62 -26.35
C ALA A 306 17.55 1.14 -26.08
N GLY A 307 18.72 0.67 -26.52
CA GLY A 307 19.18 -0.69 -26.25
C GLY A 307 19.30 -1.00 -24.76
N SER A 308 19.85 -0.07 -23.97
CA SER A 308 19.96 -0.21 -22.50
C SER A 308 18.60 -0.32 -21.82
N VAL A 309 17.63 0.53 -22.21
CA VAL A 309 16.27 0.48 -21.65
C VAL A 309 15.58 -0.85 -21.96
N LEU A 310 15.75 -1.37 -23.18
CA LEU A 310 15.20 -2.67 -23.58
C LEU A 310 15.85 -3.84 -22.83
N MET A 311 17.16 -3.79 -22.58
CA MET A 311 17.84 -4.82 -21.77
C MET A 311 17.37 -4.79 -20.30
N ILE A 312 17.23 -3.62 -19.69
CA ILE A 312 16.75 -3.48 -18.30
C ILE A 312 15.31 -3.98 -18.17
N SER A 313 14.42 -3.58 -19.09
CA SER A 313 13.02 -4.03 -19.08
C SER A 313 12.89 -5.53 -19.35
N GLY A 314 13.67 -6.07 -20.30
CA GLY A 314 13.75 -7.52 -20.55
C GLY A 314 14.14 -8.30 -19.31
N GLY A 315 15.18 -7.85 -18.58
CA GLY A 315 15.62 -8.45 -17.32
C GLY A 315 14.54 -8.42 -16.23
N GLY A 316 13.80 -7.33 -16.10
CA GLY A 316 12.66 -7.23 -15.18
C GLY A 316 11.56 -8.24 -15.47
N ILE A 317 11.19 -8.40 -16.75
CA ILE A 317 10.16 -9.36 -17.18
C ILE A 317 10.60 -10.81 -16.91
N ILE A 318 11.88 -11.13 -17.18
CA ILE A 318 12.45 -12.46 -16.86
C ILE A 318 12.40 -12.71 -15.35
N GLY A 319 12.71 -11.71 -14.53
CA GLY A 319 12.61 -11.79 -13.07
C GLY A 319 11.20 -12.15 -12.58
N ILE A 320 10.17 -11.49 -13.12
CA ILE A 320 8.76 -11.78 -12.78
C ILE A 320 8.37 -13.20 -13.22
N ALA A 321 8.82 -13.64 -14.40
CA ALA A 321 8.57 -14.99 -14.88
C ALA A 321 9.17 -16.05 -13.95
N LEU A 322 10.43 -15.87 -13.52
CA LEU A 322 11.11 -16.76 -12.59
C LEU A 322 10.43 -16.80 -11.21
N PHE A 323 9.99 -15.65 -10.70
CA PHE A 323 9.24 -15.58 -9.45
C PHE A 323 7.91 -16.33 -9.55
N SER A 324 7.22 -16.22 -10.70
CA SER A 324 5.97 -16.97 -10.96
C SER A 324 6.21 -18.49 -10.97
N PHE A 325 7.33 -18.96 -11.54
CA PHE A 325 7.72 -20.37 -11.47
C PHE A 325 8.05 -20.80 -10.04
N LEU A 326 8.71 -19.96 -9.25
CA LEU A 326 9.03 -20.24 -7.85
C LEU A 326 7.75 -20.39 -7.01
N GLY A 327 6.77 -19.50 -7.19
CA GLY A 327 5.46 -19.59 -6.53
C GLY A 327 4.68 -20.86 -6.93
N ALA A 328 4.74 -21.25 -8.20
CA ALA A 328 4.17 -22.52 -8.68
C ALA A 328 4.86 -23.76 -8.07
N LEU A 329 6.16 -23.67 -7.77
CA LEU A 329 6.94 -24.73 -7.14
C LEU A 329 6.63 -24.85 -5.63
N LEU A 330 6.54 -23.71 -4.94
CA LEU A 330 6.30 -23.62 -3.49
C LEU A 330 4.86 -23.98 -3.11
N SER A 331 3.88 -23.69 -3.98
CA SER A 331 2.48 -24.14 -3.81
C SER A 331 2.26 -25.65 -4.04
N GLY A 332 3.35 -26.41 -4.18
CA GLY A 332 3.35 -27.86 -4.39
C GLY A 332 3.75 -28.71 -3.18
N GLN A 333 4.08 -28.11 -2.04
CA GLN A 333 4.34 -28.78 -0.76
C GLN A 333 3.18 -28.59 0.21
#